data_AF-A0A927WPC9-F1
#
_entry.id   AF-A0A927WPC9-F1
#
_cell.length_a   1.000
_cell.length_b   1.000
_cell.length_c   1.000
_cell.angle_alpha   90.00
_cell.angle_beta   90.00
_cell.angle_gamma   90.00
#
_symmetry.space_group_name_H-M   'P 1'
#
loop_
_entity.id
_entity.type
_entity.pdbx_description
1 polymer ?
#
loop_
_entity_poly.entity_id
_entity_poly.type
_entity_poly.pdbx_seq_one_letter_code
_entity_poly.pdbx_strand_id
1 'polypeptide(L)'
;MFIINQVLKADKIPAGKGEELFKQHIAWFTKHFEQGDFLLVGPYTDKEMAGIMITGAETREAVEEILREDVYYAGGMADYEVRSFKAAMISSSLADYAGK
;
A
#
# COMPACT_ATOMS: atom_id res chain seq x y z
N MET A 1 5.77 12.91 -3.42
CA MET A 1 4.61 11.99 -3.34
C MET A 1 4.76 10.89 -4.37
N PHE A 2 4.29 9.71 -4.02
CA PHE A 2 4.33 8.53 -4.89
C PHE A 2 3.01 7.78 -4.82
N ILE A 3 2.66 7.13 -5.93
CA ILE A 3 1.62 6.11 -5.98
C ILE A 3 2.33 4.76 -5.98
N ILE A 4 1.83 3.85 -5.15
CA ILE A 4 2.32 2.48 -5.02
C ILE A 4 1.14 1.59 -5.42
N ASN A 5 1.31 0.80 -6.47
CA ASN A 5 0.39 -0.27 -6.83
C ASN A 5 0.98 -1.59 -6.32
N GLN A 6 0.24 -2.29 -5.48
CA GLN A 6 0.65 -3.55 -4.90
C GLN A 6 -0.24 -4.68 -5.43
N VAL A 7 0.39 -5.79 -5.84
CA VAL A 7 -0.31 -7.01 -6.27
C VAL A 7 0.33 -8.20 -5.58
N LEU A 8 -0.43 -8.94 -4.77
CA LEU A 8 0.08 -10.15 -4.14
C LEU A 8 0.23 -11.30 -5.15
N LYS A 9 1.29 -12.08 -4.99
CA LYS A 9 1.55 -13.33 -5.70
C LYS A 9 0.99 -14.48 -4.89
N ALA A 10 -0.25 -14.86 -5.20
CA ALA A 10 -0.97 -15.89 -4.44
C ALA A 10 -0.20 -17.21 -4.32
N ASP A 11 0.58 -17.58 -5.35
CA ASP A 11 1.43 -18.78 -5.36
C ASP A 11 2.59 -18.74 -4.36
N LYS A 12 2.96 -17.55 -3.88
CA LYS A 12 4.00 -17.33 -2.88
C LYS A 12 3.48 -17.25 -1.45
N ILE A 13 2.16 -17.16 -1.26
CA ILE A 13 1.54 -17.10 0.06
C ILE A 13 1.45 -18.53 0.62
N PRO A 14 2.07 -18.84 1.77
CA PRO A 14 1.97 -20.16 2.36
C PRO A 14 0.52 -20.53 2.70
N ALA A 15 0.12 -21.76 2.38
CA ALA A 15 -1.21 -22.27 2.66
C ALA A 15 -1.53 -22.14 4.16
N GLY A 16 -2.72 -21.61 4.50
CA GLY A 16 -3.15 -21.39 5.87
C GLY A 16 -2.52 -20.19 6.58
N LYS A 17 -1.61 -19.44 5.96
CA LYS A 17 -0.98 -18.23 6.54
C LYS A 17 -1.57 -16.91 6.05
N GLY A 18 -2.48 -16.94 5.08
CA GLY A 18 -3.03 -15.73 4.45
C GLY A 18 -3.62 -14.73 5.45
N GLU A 19 -4.45 -15.19 6.39
CA GLU A 19 -5.08 -14.31 7.41
C GLU A 19 -4.06 -13.69 8.36
N GLU A 20 -3.07 -14.46 8.81
CA GLU A 20 -2.02 -13.98 9.71
C GLU A 20 -1.15 -12.91 9.03
N LEU A 21 -0.74 -13.16 7.78
CA LEU A 21 0.02 -12.21 6.98
C LEU A 21 -0.80 -10.95 6.69
N PHE A 22 -2.08 -11.11 6.37
CA PHE A 22 -2.95 -9.97 6.10
C PHE A 22 -3.11 -9.06 7.33
N LYS A 23 -3.22 -9.62 8.54
CA LYS A 23 -3.24 -8.84 9.79
C LYS A 23 -1.94 -8.06 10.00
N GLN A 24 -0.79 -8.66 9.70
CA GLN A 24 0.51 -7.96 9.79
C GLN A 24 0.61 -6.84 8.77
N HIS A 25 0.14 -7.07 7.54
CA HIS A 25 0.05 -6.05 6.50
C HIS A 25 -0.86 -4.89 6.90
N ILE A 26 -2.03 -5.16 7.49
CA ILE A 26 -2.92 -4.13 8.06
C ILE A 26 -2.21 -3.31 9.13
N ALA A 27 -1.55 -3.97 10.08
CA ALA A 27 -0.84 -3.29 11.16
C ALA A 27 0.26 -2.36 10.62
N TRP A 28 1.00 -2.82 9.60
CA TRP A 28 2.04 -2.03 8.94
C TRP A 28 1.48 -0.77 8.28
N PHE A 29 0.50 -0.87 7.37
CA PHE A 29 0.01 0.34 6.69
C PHE A 29 -0.76 1.25 7.65
N THR A 30 -1.40 0.71 8.70
CA THR A 30 -2.10 1.52 9.71
C THR A 30 -1.11 2.38 10.48
N LYS A 31 0.00 1.80 10.94
CA LYS A 31 1.10 2.53 11.59
C LYS A 31 1.61 3.68 10.71
N HIS A 32 1.93 3.40 9.44
CA HIS A 32 2.43 4.41 8.51
C HIS A 32 1.38 5.47 8.15
N PHE A 33 0.10 5.11 8.09
CA PHE A 33 -0.98 6.06 7.90
C PHE A 33 -1.11 7.02 9.11
N GLU A 34 -1.07 6.49 10.34
CA GLU A 34 -1.10 7.30 11.56
C GLU A 34 0.12 8.22 11.71
N GLN A 35 1.28 7.80 11.19
CA GLN A 35 2.51 8.60 11.15
C GLN A 35 2.51 9.66 10.04
N GLY A 36 1.56 9.61 9.11
CA GLY A 36 1.43 10.53 7.98
C GLY A 36 2.25 10.14 6.74
N ASP A 37 2.89 8.97 6.73
CA ASP A 37 3.62 8.46 5.58
C ASP A 37 2.68 8.09 4.44
N PHE A 38 1.55 7.42 4.76
CA PHE A 38 0.48 7.14 3.82
C PHE A 38 -0.65 8.16 3.93
N LEU A 39 -1.02 8.74 2.80
CA LEU A 39 -2.13 9.68 2.64
C LEU A 39 -3.44 8.97 2.27
N LEU A 40 -3.33 7.82 1.59
CA LEU A 40 -4.45 7.00 1.14
C LEU A 40 -3.99 5.55 1.05
N VAL A 41 -4.79 4.62 1.54
CA VAL A 41 -4.61 3.18 1.38
C VAL A 41 -5.95 2.57 1.02
N GLY A 42 -5.99 1.68 0.03
CA GLY A 42 -7.24 0.99 -0.30
C GLY A 42 -7.06 -0.18 -1.27
N PRO A 43 -7.87 -1.24 -1.14
CA PRO A 43 -7.90 -2.33 -2.10
C PRO A 43 -8.56 -1.88 -3.41
N TYR A 44 -8.21 -2.54 -4.51
CA TYR A 44 -9.02 -2.46 -5.72
C TYR A 44 -10.32 -3.25 -5.55
N THR A 45 -11.40 -2.79 -6.17
CA THR A 45 -12.71 -3.46 -6.14
C THR A 45 -12.91 -4.42 -7.31
N ASP A 46 -12.11 -4.29 -8.37
CA ASP A 46 -12.18 -5.07 -9.60
C ASP A 46 -11.01 -6.06 -9.76
N LYS A 47 -10.01 -6.00 -8.87
CA LYS A 47 -8.84 -6.87 -8.88
C LYS A 47 -8.56 -7.42 -7.49
N GLU A 48 -8.66 -8.73 -7.36
CA GLU A 48 -8.38 -9.43 -6.10
C GLU A 48 -6.91 -9.30 -5.69
N MET A 49 -6.68 -9.29 -4.38
CA MET A 49 -5.34 -9.26 -3.77
C MET A 49 -4.43 -8.13 -4.30
N ALA A 50 -5.03 -7.01 -4.64
CA ALA A 50 -4.33 -5.85 -5.14
C ALA A 50 -4.91 -4.57 -4.54
N GLY A 51 -4.09 -3.53 -4.47
CA GLY A 51 -4.50 -2.26 -3.91
C GLY A 51 -3.52 -1.16 -4.24
N ILE A 52 -3.84 0.03 -3.75
CA ILE A 52 -3.01 1.21 -3.87
C ILE A 52 -2.68 1.82 -2.52
N MET A 53 -1.50 2.43 -2.47
CA MET A 53 -1.15 3.40 -1.46
C MET A 53 -0.67 4.68 -2.13
N ILE A 54 -1.02 5.82 -1.55
CA ILE A 54 -0.45 7.12 -1.90
C ILE A 54 0.35 7.59 -0.70
N THR A 55 1.62 7.93 -0.92
CA THR A 55 2.53 8.41 0.14
C THR A 55 2.99 9.84 -0.10
N GLY A 56 3.13 10.57 1.00
CA GLY A 56 3.71 11.91 1.04
C GLY A 56 5.23 11.94 0.85
N ALA A 57 5.92 10.78 0.88
CA ALA A 57 7.36 10.68 0.79
C ALA A 57 7.97 11.48 -0.38
N GLU A 58 9.14 12.08 -0.14
CA GLU A 58 9.82 12.99 -1.06
C GLU A 58 10.78 12.27 -2.01
N THR A 59 11.34 11.13 -1.61
CA THR A 59 12.34 10.37 -2.37
C THR A 59 11.90 8.94 -2.61
N ARG A 60 12.46 8.31 -3.65
CA ARG A 60 12.21 6.90 -3.95
C ARG A 60 12.73 6.02 -2.81
N GLU A 61 13.90 6.37 -2.28
CA GLU A 61 14.58 5.65 -1.22
C GLU A 61 13.73 5.56 0.04
N ALA A 62 13.07 6.65 0.44
CA ALA A 62 12.15 6.66 1.58
C ALA A 62 10.94 5.75 1.35
N VAL A 63 10.41 5.68 0.12
CA VAL A 63 9.34 4.74 -0.22
C VAL A 63 9.83 3.31 -0.09
N GLU A 64 11.01 2.99 -0.60
CA GLU A 64 11.58 1.64 -0.50
C GLU A 64 11.85 1.23 0.96
N GLU A 65 12.22 2.17 1.84
CA GLU A 65 12.35 1.90 3.29
C GLU A 65 11.02 1.51 3.93
N ILE A 66 9.94 2.27 3.63
CA ILE A 66 8.59 1.96 4.09
C ILE A 66 8.14 0.57 3.57
N LEU A 67 8.37 0.29 2.28
CA LEU A 67 7.97 -0.98 1.66
C LEU A 67 8.72 -2.19 2.24
N ARG A 68 9.98 -2.03 2.65
CA ARG A 68 10.74 -3.11 3.31
C ARG A 68 10.14 -3.58 4.62
N GLU A 69 9.34 -2.75 5.28
CA GLU A 69 8.63 -3.11 6.51
C GLU A 69 7.36 -3.95 6.24
N ASP A 70 6.87 -4.01 5.00
CA ASP A 70 5.72 -4.86 4.67
C ASP A 70 6.09 -6.35 4.73
N VAL A 71 5.25 -7.14 5.39
CA VAL A 71 5.38 -8.59 5.53
C VAL A 71 5.48 -9.29 4.16
N TYR A 72 4.87 -8.72 3.12
CA TYR A 72 4.92 -9.29 1.77
C TYR A 72 6.20 -8.95 0.99
N TYR A 73 7.01 -7.99 1.45
CA TYR A 73 8.20 -7.52 0.74
C TYR A 73 9.35 -8.53 0.79
N ALA A 74 9.79 -8.94 1.98
CA ALA A 74 10.99 -9.76 2.16
C ALA A 74 10.92 -11.14 1.44
N GLY A 75 9.71 -11.71 1.35
CA GLY A 75 9.46 -12.98 0.66
C GLY A 75 9.17 -12.84 -0.84
N GLY A 76 9.19 -11.62 -1.39
CA GLY A 76 8.76 -11.36 -2.76
C GLY A 76 7.32 -11.80 -3.03
N MET A 77 6.47 -11.75 -1.99
CA MET A 77 5.07 -12.19 -2.04
C MET A 77 4.16 -11.15 -2.67
N ALA A 78 4.68 -9.95 -2.97
CA ALA A 78 3.99 -8.91 -3.69
C ALA A 78 4.90 -8.29 -4.76
N ASP A 79 4.28 -7.85 -5.85
CA ASP A 79 4.89 -6.89 -6.76
C ASP A 79 4.46 -5.48 -6.35
N TYR A 80 5.43 -4.57 -6.31
CA TYR A 80 5.21 -3.14 -6.06
C TYR A 80 5.60 -2.34 -7.30
N GLU A 81 4.63 -1.67 -7.91
CA GLU A 81 4.91 -0.63 -8.89
C GLU A 81 4.83 0.73 -8.22
N VAL A 82 5.99 1.38 -8.04
CA VAL A 82 6.07 2.71 -7.46
C VAL A 82 6.28 3.76 -8.57
N ARG A 83 5.45 4.80 -8.55
CA ARG A 83 5.48 5.90 -9.54
C ARG A 83 5.54 7.25 -8.82
N SER A 84 6.44 8.13 -9.24
CA SER A 84 6.42 9.53 -8.82
C SER A 84 5.12 10.18 -9.28
N PHE A 85 4.48 10.92 -8.39
CA PHE A 85 3.17 11.52 -8.65
C PHE A 85 3.18 13.00 -8.26
N LYS A 86 2.29 13.78 -8.87
CA LYS A 86 2.01 15.17 -8.49
C LYS A 86 0.50 15.41 -8.63
N ALA A 87 -0.18 15.58 -7.51
CA ALA A 87 -1.58 15.98 -7.50
C ALA A 87 -1.70 17.43 -7.96
N ALA A 88 -1.95 17.66 -9.26
CA ALA A 88 -2.11 19.00 -9.81
C ALA A 88 -3.35 19.72 -9.25
N MET A 89 -4.39 18.97 -8.90
CA MET A 89 -5.62 19.43 -8.27
C MET A 89 -6.11 18.35 -7.29
N ILE A 90 -6.74 18.77 -6.19
CA ILE A 90 -7.40 17.89 -5.22
C ILE A 90 -8.78 18.49 -4.94
N SER A 91 -9.84 17.71 -5.11
CA SER A 91 -11.19 18.14 -4.72
C SER A 91 -11.32 18.18 -3.19
N SER A 92 -11.99 19.19 -2.66
CA SER A 92 -12.33 19.25 -1.22
C SER A 92 -13.22 18.08 -0.77
N SER A 93 -13.96 17.46 -1.70
CA SER A 93 -14.82 16.30 -1.44
C SER A 93 -14.10 14.95 -1.43
N LEU A 94 -12.77 14.91 -1.59
CA LEU A 94 -12.04 13.63 -1.68
C LEU A 94 -12.26 12.75 -0.43
N ALA A 95 -12.29 13.36 0.75
CA ALA A 95 -12.49 12.65 2.01
C ALA A 95 -13.87 11.95 2.09
N ASP A 96 -14.88 12.44 1.36
CA ASP A 96 -16.23 11.86 1.36
C ASP A 96 -16.29 10.47 0.73
N TYR A 97 -15.21 10.02 0.07
CA TYR A 97 -15.09 8.73 -0.58
C TYR A 97 -14.37 7.67 0.26
N ALA A 98 -13.94 8.00 1.49
CA ALA A 98 -13.36 7.01 2.38
C ALA A 98 -14.35 5.84 2.64
N GLY A 99 -13.96 4.63 2.26
CA GLY A 99 -14.73 3.40 2.46
C GLY A 99 -15.93 3.19 1.53
N LYS A 100 -16.07 3.98 0.46
CA LYS A 100 -17.13 3.82 -0.56
C LYS A 100 -16.72 2.95 -1.74
#